data_AF-A0A9P1ZXV1-F1
#
_entry.id   AF-A0A9P1ZXV1-F1
#
_cell.length_a   1.000
_cell.length_b   1.000
_cell.length_c   1.000
_cell.angle_alpha   90.00
_cell.angle_beta   90.00
_cell.angle_gamma   90.00
#
_symmetry.space_group_name_H-M   'P 1'
#
loop_
_entity.id
_entity.type
_entity.pdbx_description
1 polymer ?
#
loop_
_entity_poly.entity_id
_entity_poly.type
_entity_poly.pdbx_seq_one_letter_code
_entity_poly.pdbx_strand_id
1 'polypeptide(L)'
;MKKYKKWWIIIGVIFLLSVIGYVYWFATPKHTANKAVDNYLEEQKIKSSQIETRVIKKDWKMGGYLTKIVFKDDSKLKNEYSYDERYEYPHHIYVIAFKDGSSQEDNQMKHPPLQE
;
A
#
# COMPACT_ATOMS: atom_id res chain seq x y z
N MET A 1 29.60 8.03 -38.27
CA MET A 1 29.27 7.89 -36.82
C MET A 1 28.44 9.04 -36.22
N LYS A 2 28.36 10.24 -36.80
CA LYS A 2 27.58 11.38 -36.23
C LYS A 2 26.05 11.18 -36.19
N LYS A 3 25.49 10.40 -37.13
CA LYS A 3 24.03 10.17 -37.26
C LYS A 3 23.46 9.41 -36.05
N TYR A 4 24.22 8.43 -35.54
CA TYR A 4 23.82 7.60 -34.39
C TYR A 4 23.95 8.35 -33.06
N LYS A 5 24.90 9.28 -32.93
CA LYS A 5 25.11 10.09 -31.71
C LYS A 5 23.86 10.90 -31.33
N LYS A 6 23.15 11.49 -32.29
CA LYS A 6 21.88 12.20 -32.03
C LYS A 6 20.75 11.25 -31.62
N TRP A 7 20.76 10.03 -32.14
CA TRP A 7 19.73 9.02 -31.84
C TRP A 7 19.87 8.45 -30.43
N TRP A 8 21.10 8.21 -29.97
CA TRP A 8 21.39 7.85 -28.58
C TRP A 8 20.95 8.91 -27.57
N ILE A 9 21.07 10.21 -27.92
CA ILE A 9 20.56 11.29 -27.07
C ILE A 9 19.03 11.23 -26.97
N ILE A 10 18.33 11.03 -28.08
CA ILE A 10 16.86 10.92 -28.09
C ILE A 10 16.39 9.72 -27.26
N ILE A 11 17.01 8.55 -27.45
CA ILE A 11 16.71 7.33 -26.67
C ILE A 11 16.98 7.57 -25.18
N GLY A 12 18.10 8.22 -24.84
CA GLY A 12 18.42 8.57 -23.46
C GLY A 12 17.38 9.48 -22.82
N VAL A 13 16.89 10.48 -23.54
CA VAL A 13 15.82 11.39 -23.05
C VAL A 13 14.50 10.64 -22.87
N ILE A 14 14.09 9.80 -23.82
CA ILE A 14 12.87 9.00 -23.72
C ILE A 14 12.95 8.05 -22.52
N PHE A 15 14.09 7.40 -22.32
CA PHE A 15 14.32 6.54 -21.18
C PHE A 15 14.22 7.32 -19.86
N LEU A 16 14.89 8.49 -19.77
CA LEU A 16 14.83 9.34 -18.58
C LEU A 16 13.41 9.79 -18.24
N LEU A 17 12.64 10.25 -19.24
CA LEU A 17 11.24 10.63 -19.06
C LEU A 17 10.37 9.44 -18.61
N SER A 18 10.64 8.25 -19.15
CA SER A 18 9.93 7.02 -18.75
C SER A 18 10.21 6.67 -17.29
N VAL A 19 11.47 6.81 -16.83
CA VAL A 19 11.83 6.59 -15.41
C VAL A 19 11.14 7.62 -14.51
N ILE A 20 11.15 8.90 -14.88
CA ILE A 20 10.48 9.95 -14.10
C ILE A 20 8.97 9.68 -14.01
N GLY A 21 8.34 9.35 -15.13
CA GLY A 21 6.93 8.97 -15.17
C GLY A 21 6.62 7.76 -14.28
N TYR A 22 7.47 6.72 -14.31
CA TYR A 22 7.33 5.56 -13.44
C TYR A 22 7.43 5.93 -11.95
N VAL A 23 8.42 6.75 -11.58
CA VAL A 23 8.59 7.17 -10.18
C VAL A 23 7.37 7.96 -9.71
N TYR A 24 6.90 8.90 -10.52
CA TYR A 24 5.76 9.75 -10.18
C TYR A 24 4.44 8.97 -10.07
N TRP A 25 4.15 8.07 -11.01
CA TRP A 25 2.88 7.31 -11.01
C TRP A 25 2.87 6.09 -10.11
N PHE A 26 4.00 5.43 -9.90
CA PHE A 26 4.04 4.14 -9.20
C PHE A 26 4.83 4.18 -7.91
N ALA A 27 6.08 4.65 -7.95
CA ALA A 27 6.97 4.56 -6.80
C ALA A 27 6.52 5.47 -5.65
N THR A 28 6.26 6.75 -5.95
CA THR A 28 5.86 7.74 -4.93
C THR A 28 4.52 7.37 -4.28
N PRO A 29 3.44 7.10 -5.02
CA PRO A 29 2.16 6.78 -4.39
C PRO A 29 2.20 5.48 -3.58
N LYS A 30 2.95 4.47 -4.04
CA LYS A 30 3.15 3.22 -3.28
C LYS A 30 3.90 3.47 -1.98
N HIS A 31 4.91 4.34 -2.00
CA HIS A 31 5.65 4.70 -0.80
C HIS A 31 4.78 5.46 0.19
N THR A 32 3.99 6.43 -0.27
CA THR A 32 3.01 7.15 0.57
C THR A 32 2.01 6.19 1.21
N ALA A 33 1.44 5.26 0.44
CA ALA A 33 0.53 4.25 0.97
C ALA A 33 1.18 3.34 2.03
N ASN A 34 2.42 2.89 1.79
CA ASN A 34 3.15 2.09 2.78
C ASN A 34 3.37 2.88 4.07
N LYS A 35 3.76 4.16 3.97
CA LYS A 35 3.97 5.03 5.12
C LYS A 35 2.68 5.29 5.90
N ALA A 36 1.57 5.50 5.20
CA ALA A 36 0.26 5.64 5.85
C ALA A 36 -0.08 4.39 6.67
N VAL A 37 0.14 3.19 6.11
CA VAL A 37 -0.09 1.92 6.83
C VAL A 37 0.87 1.78 8.01
N ASP A 38 2.13 2.19 7.87
CA ASP A 38 3.09 2.15 8.98
C ASP A 38 2.65 3.04 10.14
N ASN A 39 2.26 4.29 9.86
CA ASN A 39 1.75 5.22 10.85
C ASN A 39 0.48 4.68 11.54
N TYR A 40 -0.44 4.11 10.76
CA TYR A 40 -1.67 3.53 11.27
C TYR A 40 -1.41 2.35 12.22
N LEU A 41 -0.50 1.45 11.85
CA LEU A 41 -0.10 0.32 12.70
C LEU A 41 0.62 0.79 13.96
N GLU A 42 1.46 1.82 13.85
CA GLU A 42 2.15 2.42 14.99
C GLU A 42 1.16 3.01 16.00
N GLU A 43 0.11 3.69 15.53
CA GLU A 43 -0.97 4.21 16.37
C GLU A 43 -1.80 3.10 17.03
N GLN A 44 -2.00 1.98 16.31
CA GLN A 44 -2.54 0.73 16.90
C GLN A 44 -1.56 0.02 17.85
N LYS A 45 -0.34 0.56 18.04
CA LYS A 45 0.74 0.00 18.87
C LYS A 45 1.21 -1.37 18.39
N ILE A 46 1.06 -1.65 17.09
CA ILE A 46 1.46 -2.89 16.45
C ILE A 46 2.90 -2.75 15.95
N LYS A 47 3.77 -3.66 16.38
CA LYS A 47 5.17 -3.69 15.95
C LYS A 47 5.31 -4.57 14.71
N SER A 48 6.23 -4.21 13.81
CA SER A 48 6.56 -5.03 12.63
C SER A 48 6.98 -6.46 12.98
N SER A 49 7.52 -6.71 14.18
CA SER A 49 7.89 -8.05 14.65
C SER A 49 6.68 -8.97 14.85
N GLN A 50 5.47 -8.43 15.00
CA GLN A 50 4.21 -9.16 15.14
C GLN A 50 3.60 -9.52 13.79
N ILE A 51 4.08 -8.93 12.69
CA ILE A 51 3.62 -9.21 11.33
C ILE A 51 4.31 -10.45 10.81
N GLU A 52 3.54 -11.41 10.33
CA GLU A 52 4.04 -12.60 9.63
C GLU A 52 4.25 -12.29 8.15
N THR A 53 3.22 -11.73 7.51
CA THR A 53 3.23 -11.42 6.07
C THR A 53 2.62 -10.05 5.82
N ARG A 54 3.25 -9.26 4.95
CA ARG A 54 2.72 -7.99 4.43
C ARG A 54 2.86 -7.94 2.92
N VAL A 55 1.76 -7.67 2.22
CA VAL A 55 1.73 -7.55 0.77
C VAL A 55 0.96 -6.29 0.38
N ILE A 56 1.65 -5.34 -0.24
CA ILE A 56 1.04 -4.13 -0.81
C ILE A 56 0.85 -4.29 -2.33
N LYS A 57 -0.33 -3.97 -2.83
CA LYS A 57 -0.66 -3.97 -4.27
C LYS A 57 -1.45 -2.72 -4.64
N LYS A 58 -1.24 -2.23 -5.86
CA LYS A 58 -2.09 -1.19 -6.44
C LYS A 58 -3.50 -1.76 -6.61
N ASP A 59 -4.51 -1.06 -6.09
CA ASP A 59 -5.89 -1.37 -6.42
C ASP A 59 -6.29 -0.57 -7.67
N TRP A 60 -6.43 -1.31 -8.77
CA TRP A 60 -6.77 -0.75 -10.08
C TRP A 60 -8.27 -0.49 -10.25
N LYS A 61 -9.12 -1.10 -9.42
CA LYS A 61 -10.58 -0.94 -9.50
C LYS A 61 -11.02 0.29 -8.74
N MET A 62 -10.59 0.42 -7.49
CA MET A 62 -11.04 1.50 -6.61
C MET A 62 -10.12 2.71 -6.63
N GLY A 63 -8.86 2.56 -7.06
CA GLY A 63 -7.81 3.56 -6.83
C GLY A 63 -7.02 3.24 -5.57
N GLY A 64 -6.00 4.02 -5.25
CA GLY A 64 -5.22 3.79 -4.03
C GLY A 64 -4.37 2.51 -4.03
N TYR A 65 -4.13 1.96 -2.84
CA TYR A 65 -3.31 0.76 -2.61
C TYR A 65 -3.91 -0.10 -1.51
N LEU A 66 -3.92 -1.41 -1.73
CA LEU A 66 -4.37 -2.40 -0.76
C LEU A 66 -3.16 -3.08 -0.11
N THR A 67 -3.05 -2.98 1.20
CA THR A 67 -2.03 -3.67 2.00
C THR A 67 -2.67 -4.78 2.81
N LYS A 68 -2.34 -6.03 2.46
CA LYS A 68 -2.78 -7.22 3.20
C LYS A 68 -1.75 -7.60 4.24
N ILE A 69 -2.17 -7.75 5.49
CA ILE A 69 -1.33 -8.09 6.63
C ILE A 69 -1.90 -9.33 7.33
N VAL A 70 -1.01 -10.28 7.62
CA VAL A 70 -1.27 -11.44 8.47
C VAL A 70 -0.38 -11.31 9.70
N PHE A 71 -0.97 -11.42 10.88
CA PHE A 71 -0.24 -11.32 12.14
C PHE A 71 0.15 -12.72 12.65
N LYS A 72 1.30 -12.83 13.32
CA LYS A 72 1.86 -14.10 13.81
C LYS A 72 0.99 -14.76 14.88
N ASP A 73 0.27 -13.95 15.64
CA ASP A 73 -0.59 -14.37 16.74
C ASP A 73 -2.02 -14.72 16.31
N ASP A 74 -2.41 -14.37 15.07
CA ASP A 74 -3.67 -14.78 14.45
C ASP A 74 -3.49 -14.95 12.93
N SER A 75 -2.86 -16.05 12.53
CA SER A 75 -2.55 -16.35 11.13
C SER A 75 -3.77 -16.70 10.28
N LYS A 76 -4.93 -16.95 10.90
CA LYS A 76 -6.20 -17.23 10.20
C LYS A 76 -6.88 -15.95 9.75
N LEU A 77 -6.61 -14.83 10.44
CA LEU A 77 -7.25 -13.57 10.19
C LEU A 77 -6.38 -12.70 9.27
N LYS A 78 -6.94 -12.34 8.12
CA LYS A 78 -6.28 -11.52 7.10
C LYS A 78 -6.83 -10.12 7.18
N ASN A 79 -6.01 -9.17 7.60
CA ASN A 79 -6.37 -7.77 7.67
C ASN A 79 -6.01 -7.09 6.35
N GLU A 80 -6.95 -6.37 5.78
CA GLU A 80 -6.76 -5.59 4.57
C GLU A 80 -6.89 -4.11 4.91
N TYR A 81 -5.79 -3.39 4.74
CA TYR A 81 -5.67 -1.95 4.95
C TYR A 81 -5.70 -1.30 3.57
N SER A 82 -6.84 -0.71 3.22
CA SER A 82 -7.06 0.00 1.97
C SER A 82 -6.71 1.47 2.15
N TYR A 83 -5.64 1.91 1.50
CA TYR A 83 -5.23 3.31 1.48
C TYR A 83 -5.73 4.00 0.22
N ASP A 84 -6.42 5.12 0.38
CA ASP A 84 -6.76 6.03 -0.70
C ASP A 84 -6.84 7.46 -0.20
N GLU A 85 -6.07 8.39 -0.79
CA GLU A 85 -6.01 9.82 -0.37
C GLU A 85 -7.37 10.51 -0.27
N ARG A 86 -8.41 9.97 -0.92
CA ARG A 86 -9.78 10.51 -0.89
C ARG A 86 -10.58 10.07 0.35
N TYR A 87 -10.09 9.10 1.11
CA TYR A 87 -10.75 8.64 2.33
C TYR A 87 -10.58 9.66 3.46
N GLU A 88 -11.66 9.92 4.20
CA GLU A 88 -11.65 10.81 5.37
C GLU A 88 -11.33 10.07 6.68
N TYR A 89 -10.93 8.79 6.60
CA TYR A 89 -10.50 7.97 7.74
C TYR A 89 -9.09 8.34 8.24
N PRO A 90 -8.72 7.97 9.49
CA PRO A 90 -7.37 8.13 9.99
C PRO A 90 -6.31 7.57 9.03
N HIS A 91 -5.31 8.40 8.71
CA HIS A 91 -4.25 8.12 7.73
C HIS A 91 -4.76 7.73 6.32
N HIS A 92 -6.00 8.09 5.99
CA HIS A 92 -6.68 7.71 4.74
C HIS A 92 -6.79 6.19 4.56
N ILE A 93 -6.94 5.45 5.66
CA ILE A 93 -6.97 3.99 5.67
C ILE A 93 -8.33 3.47 6.12
N TYR A 94 -8.92 2.62 5.29
CA TYR A 94 -10.06 1.79 5.63
C TYR A 94 -9.57 0.37 5.92
N VAL A 95 -10.03 -0.25 7.02
CA VAL A 95 -9.58 -1.59 7.43
C VAL A 95 -10.74 -2.56 7.45
N ILE A 96 -10.52 -3.75 6.88
CA ILE A 96 -11.42 -4.89 6.97
C ILE A 96 -10.64 -6.16 7.31
N ALA A 97 -11.23 -7.04 8.10
CA ALA A 97 -10.66 -8.35 8.39
C ALA A 97 -11.47 -9.45 7.73
N PHE A 98 -10.76 -10.48 7.25
CA PHE A 98 -11.37 -11.70 6.73
C PHE A 98 -10.90 -12.93 7.49
N LYS A 99 -11.84 -13.82 7.79
CA LYS A 99 -11.57 -15.14 8.35
C LYS A 99 -12.39 -16.17 7.58
N ASP A 100 -11.74 -17.21 7.09
CA ASP A 100 -12.36 -18.30 6.32
C ASP A 100 -13.22 -17.82 5.13
N GLY A 101 -12.87 -16.68 4.53
CA GLY A 101 -13.58 -16.10 3.37
C GLY A 101 -14.69 -15.11 3.71
N SER A 102 -15.02 -14.95 4.99
CA SER A 102 -16.06 -14.04 5.47
C SER A 102 -15.45 -12.81 6.14
N SER A 103 -16.02 -11.63 5.90
CA SER A 103 -15.66 -10.41 6.63
C SER A 103 -16.00 -10.56 8.12
N GLN A 104 -15.19 -9.98 8.97
CA GLN A 104 -15.39 -9.95 10.42
C GLN A 104 -15.90 -8.57 10.84
N GLU A 105 -16.71 -8.53 11.89
CA GLU A 105 -17.10 -7.28 12.55
C GLU A 105 -15.93 -6.72 13.38
N ASP A 106 -15.92 -5.42 13.65
CA ASP A 106 -14.82 -4.75 14.38
C ASP A 106 -14.59 -5.37 15.77
N ASN A 107 -15.65 -5.81 16.45
CA ASN A 107 -15.58 -6.47 17.76
C ASN A 107 -14.92 -7.87 17.72
N GLN A 108 -14.83 -8.48 16.54
CA GLN A 108 -14.17 -9.77 16.29
C GLN A 108 -12.72 -9.58 15.86
N MET A 109 -12.30 -8.34 15.59
CA MET A 109 -10.93 -8.01 15.22
C MET A 109 -10.07 -7.81 16.47
N LYS A 110 -8.91 -8.46 16.51
CA LYS A 110 -7.92 -8.24 17.57
C LYS A 110 -7.36 -6.82 17.57
N HIS A 111 -7.30 -6.22 16.39
CA HIS A 111 -6.86 -4.85 16.14
C HIS A 111 -7.97 -4.11 15.39
N PRO A 112 -9.01 -3.61 16.11
CA PRO A 112 -10.13 -2.93 15.48
C PRO A 112 -9.68 -1.65 14.78
N PRO A 113 -10.45 -1.16 13.79
CA PRO A 113 -10.14 0.09 13.10
C PRO A 113 -9.99 1.27 14.08
N LEU A 114 -9.11 2.22 13.75
CA LEU A 114 -9.03 3.49 14.47
C LEU A 114 -10.33 4.27 14.24
N GLN A 115 -10.87 4.86 15.30
CA GLN A 115 -12.08 5.68 15.22
C GLN A 115 -11.75 7.06 14.64
N GLU A 116 -12.72 7.65 13.93
CA GLU A 116 -12.67 9.03 13.42
C GLU A 116 -12.60 10.07 14.53
#